data_AF-A0A7L4HJJ0-F1
#
_entry.id   AF-A0A7L4HJJ0-F1
#
_cell.length_a   1.000
_cell.length_b   1.000
_cell.length_c   1.000
_cell.angle_alpha   90.00
_cell.angle_beta   90.00
_cell.angle_gamma   90.00
#
_symmetry.space_group_name_H-M   'P 1'
#
loop_
_entity.id
_entity.type
_entity.pdbx_description
1 polymer ?
#
loop_
_entity_poly.entity_id
_entity_poly.type
_entity_poly.pdbx_seq_one_letter_code
_entity_poly.pdbx_strand_id
1 'polypeptide(L)'
;NFHVWNESWFSRSDLGSSYSGWQVLDATPQEESGGIYQCGPASRNAIKDGDVDLDYDCPFVFAEVNADCMYWNYDPATGKKTLIFSQSTVIGQFISTKAVGRDDRVDVTKDYKYEEGK
;
A
#
# COMPACT_ATOMS: atom_id res chain seq x y z
N ASN A 1 -4.94 -7.27 -13.31
CA ASN A 1 -5.79 -6.47 -12.40
C ASN A 1 -4.89 -5.52 -11.63
N PHE A 2 -5.36 -4.37 -11.17
CA PHE A 2 -4.53 -3.37 -10.49
C PHE A 2 -5.40 -2.32 -9.78
N HIS A 3 -4.79 -1.59 -8.85
CA HIS A 3 -5.31 -0.36 -8.24
C HIS A 3 -4.40 0.82 -8.59
N VAL A 4 -4.93 2.04 -8.62
CA VAL A 4 -4.18 3.26 -8.94
C VAL A 4 -4.49 4.33 -7.91
N TRP A 5 -3.44 4.95 -7.37
CA TRP A 5 -3.50 6.13 -6.52
C TRP A 5 -2.61 7.25 -7.07
N ASN A 6 -2.52 8.38 -6.35
CA ASN A 6 -1.66 9.50 -6.67
C ASN A 6 -0.56 9.67 -5.63
N GLU A 7 0.52 10.35 -6.03
CA GLU A 7 1.53 10.84 -5.10
C GLU A 7 1.78 12.32 -5.29
N SER A 8 1.93 13.03 -4.17
CA SER A 8 2.30 14.45 -4.14
C SER A 8 3.60 14.64 -3.37
N TRP A 9 4.42 15.60 -3.79
CA TRP A 9 5.73 15.86 -3.17
C TRP A 9 5.66 17.07 -2.24
N PHE A 10 5.85 16.86 -0.93
CA PHE A 10 5.94 17.94 0.04
C PHE A 10 6.61 17.50 1.35
N SER A 11 6.90 18.46 2.23
CA SER A 11 7.47 18.21 3.55
C SER A 11 6.42 17.75 4.56
N ARG A 12 6.80 16.82 5.43
CA ARG A 12 5.99 16.36 6.58
C ARG A 12 6.52 16.95 7.87
N SER A 13 6.23 18.23 8.12
CA SER A 13 6.66 18.92 9.37
C SER A 13 6.05 18.30 10.62
N ASP A 14 4.91 17.63 10.48
CA ASP A 14 4.21 16.87 11.49
C ASP A 14 4.92 15.56 11.88
N LEU A 15 5.63 14.91 10.94
CA LEU A 15 6.34 13.64 11.19
C LEU A 15 7.86 13.78 11.29
N GLY A 16 8.43 14.84 10.70
CA GLY A 16 9.87 15.05 10.60
C GLY A 16 10.42 14.94 9.18
N SER A 17 11.66 15.40 8.99
CA SER A 17 12.30 15.48 7.67
C SER A 17 12.50 14.12 6.99
N SER A 18 12.65 13.04 7.76
CA SER A 18 12.78 11.67 7.24
C SER A 18 11.54 11.18 6.49
N TYR A 19 10.36 11.73 6.78
CA TYR A 19 9.09 11.32 6.15
C TYR A 19 8.61 12.29 5.05
N SER A 20 9.39 13.33 4.77
CA SER A 20 9.14 14.25 3.65
C SER A 20 9.42 13.59 2.30
N GLY A 21 8.89 14.18 1.22
CA GLY A 21 9.04 13.66 -0.14
C GLY A 21 7.70 13.20 -0.70
N TRP A 22 7.66 12.03 -1.35
CA TRP A 22 6.44 11.47 -1.94
C TRP A 22 5.44 11.01 -0.86
N GLN A 23 4.20 11.48 -1.00
CA GLN A 23 3.08 11.18 -0.13
C GLN A 23 1.94 10.58 -0.94
N VAL A 24 1.47 9.41 -0.53
CA VAL A 24 0.32 8.72 -1.15
C VAL A 24 -0.96 9.48 -0.83
N LEU A 25 -1.78 9.69 -1.86
CA LEU A 25 -3.14 10.22 -1.80
C LEU A 25 -4.03 9.34 -2.67
N ASP A 26 -5.12 8.82 -2.13
CA ASP A 26 -6.06 8.01 -2.88
C ASP A 26 -7.48 8.58 -2.75
N ALA A 27 -8.06 8.93 -3.89
CA ALA A 27 -9.43 9.44 -3.99
C ALA A 27 -10.46 8.34 -4.26
N THR A 28 -10.00 7.10 -4.44
CA THR A 28 -10.88 5.94 -4.63
C THR A 28 -11.57 5.62 -3.30
N PRO A 29 -12.91 5.64 -3.22
CA PRO A 29 -13.61 5.45 -1.96
C PRO A 29 -13.59 3.96 -1.55
N GLN A 30 -12.52 3.55 -0.87
CA GLN A 30 -12.31 2.17 -0.42
C GLN A 30 -12.57 2.00 1.08
N GLU A 31 -11.91 2.81 1.90
CA GLU A 31 -11.99 2.76 3.37
C GLU A 31 -12.33 4.15 3.93
N GLU A 32 -13.12 4.19 5.01
CA GLU A 32 -13.48 5.43 5.67
C GLU A 32 -12.38 5.84 6.67
N SER A 33 -11.89 7.07 6.55
CA SER A 33 -10.95 7.68 7.49
C SER A 33 -11.61 8.87 8.17
N GLY A 34 -11.78 8.79 9.49
CA GLY A 34 -12.52 9.80 10.26
C GLY A 34 -14.02 9.86 9.92
N GLY A 35 -14.60 8.77 9.42
CA GLY A 35 -16.01 8.65 9.05
C GLY A 35 -16.39 9.25 7.69
N ILE A 36 -15.39 9.56 6.85
CA ILE A 36 -15.58 9.98 5.46
C ILE A 36 -14.60 9.23 4.54
N TYR A 37 -14.94 9.10 3.26
CA TYR A 37 -14.06 8.49 2.27
C TYR A 37 -12.96 9.46 1.85
N GLN A 38 -11.78 9.28 2.45
CA GLN A 38 -10.54 10.00 2.16
C GLN A 38 -9.36 9.12 2.52
N CYS A 39 -8.22 9.28 1.85
CA CYS A 39 -7.01 8.52 2.15
C CYS A 39 -5.75 9.37 1.94
N GLY A 40 -4.91 9.42 2.97
CA GLY A 40 -3.63 10.10 2.99
C GLY A 40 -3.70 11.56 3.48
N PRO A 41 -2.56 12.26 3.54
CA PRO A 41 -1.27 11.85 2.98
C PRO A 41 -0.49 10.82 3.81
N ALA A 42 -0.17 9.67 3.20
CA ALA A 42 0.69 8.66 3.81
C ALA A 42 2.13 8.78 3.26
N SER A 43 3.13 8.89 4.14
CA SER A 43 4.52 9.03 3.70
C SER A 43 5.01 7.73 3.06
N ARG A 44 5.52 7.79 1.82
CA ARG A 44 6.08 6.61 1.16
C ARG A 44 7.20 5.95 2.00
N ASN A 45 8.00 6.77 2.69
CA ASN A 45 9.06 6.27 3.56
C ASN A 45 8.48 5.52 4.77
N ALA A 46 7.41 6.05 5.40
CA ALA A 46 6.72 5.35 6.49
C ALA A 46 6.12 4.02 6.03
N ILE A 47 5.52 3.98 4.83
CA ILE A 47 5.01 2.74 4.24
C ILE A 47 6.14 1.72 4.02
N LYS A 48 7.28 2.16 3.50
CA LYS A 48 8.42 1.27 3.29
C LYS A 48 8.98 0.68 4.58
N ASP A 49 9.09 1.51 5.62
CA ASP A 49 9.67 1.12 6.90
C ASP A 49 8.67 0.42 7.83
N GLY A 50 7.38 0.41 7.46
CA GLY A 50 6.32 -0.24 8.23
C GLY A 50 5.85 0.58 9.45
N ASP A 51 6.10 1.89 9.45
CA ASP A 51 5.70 2.82 10.52
C ASP A 51 4.21 3.19 10.41
N VAL A 52 3.35 2.18 10.55
CA VAL A 52 1.90 2.28 10.27
C VAL A 52 1.11 3.09 11.31
N ASP A 53 1.70 3.38 12.46
CA ASP A 53 1.06 4.19 13.50
C ASP A 53 1.08 5.69 13.19
N LEU A 54 1.79 6.11 12.13
CA LEU A 54 1.88 7.51 11.72
C LEU A 54 0.69 7.95 10.86
N ASP A 55 0.30 9.20 11.04
CA ASP A 55 -0.73 9.81 10.20
C ASP A 55 -0.26 9.92 8.74
N TYR A 56 -1.12 9.79 7.72
CA TYR A 56 -2.53 9.38 7.76
C TYR A 56 -2.68 8.04 7.03
N ASP A 57 -3.61 7.20 7.50
CA ASP A 57 -4.07 5.98 6.82
C ASP A 57 -2.95 4.99 6.44
N CYS A 58 -1.79 5.09 7.08
CA CYS A 58 -0.66 4.22 6.82
C CYS A 58 -0.97 2.72 6.94
N PRO A 59 -1.82 2.24 7.88
CA PRO A 59 -2.17 0.81 7.94
C PRO A 59 -2.85 0.31 6.66
N PHE A 60 -3.77 1.11 6.11
CA PHE A 60 -4.50 0.77 4.88
C PHE A 60 -3.56 0.75 3.68
N VAL A 61 -2.80 1.83 3.47
CA VAL A 61 -1.85 1.94 2.35
C VAL A 61 -0.75 0.87 2.44
N PHE A 62 -0.29 0.53 3.65
CA PHE A 62 0.68 -0.55 3.85
C PHE A 62 0.10 -1.90 3.43
N ALA A 63 -1.15 -2.18 3.79
CA ALA A 63 -1.82 -3.43 3.40
C ALA A 63 -1.98 -3.56 1.88
N GLU A 64 -2.24 -2.47 1.15
CA GLU A 64 -2.35 -2.51 -0.31
C GLU A 64 -1.08 -3.06 -1.00
N VAL A 65 0.09 -2.90 -0.38
CA VAL A 65 1.39 -3.29 -0.95
C VAL A 65 2.09 -4.46 -0.26
N ASN A 66 1.72 -4.80 0.98
CA ASN A 66 2.38 -5.83 1.78
C ASN A 66 1.43 -6.91 2.37
N ALA A 67 0.13 -6.90 2.08
CA ALA A 67 -0.76 -7.91 2.65
C ALA A 67 -0.46 -9.33 2.14
N ASP A 68 -0.60 -10.30 3.04
CA ASP A 68 -0.58 -11.72 2.67
C ASP A 68 -1.89 -12.14 1.99
N CYS A 69 -1.78 -12.97 0.95
CA CYS A 69 -2.93 -13.60 0.32
C CYS A 69 -3.21 -14.97 0.95
N MET A 70 -4.39 -15.14 1.55
CA MET A 70 -4.80 -16.36 2.24
C MET A 70 -5.78 -17.18 1.40
N TYR A 71 -5.47 -18.45 1.13
CA TYR A 71 -6.32 -19.34 0.34
C TYR A 71 -7.12 -20.27 1.26
N TRP A 72 -8.45 -20.13 1.23
CA TRP A 72 -9.35 -20.87 2.09
C TRP A 72 -10.22 -21.85 1.29
N ASN A 73 -10.39 -23.06 1.80
CA ASN A 73 -11.48 -23.94 1.42
C ASN A 73 -12.72 -23.60 2.27
N TYR A 74 -13.86 -23.40 1.64
CA TYR A 74 -15.13 -23.15 2.31
C TYR A 74 -16.14 -24.22 1.94
N ASP A 75 -16.65 -24.92 2.94
CA ASP A 75 -17.76 -25.86 2.79
C ASP A 75 -19.08 -25.14 3.07
N PRO A 76 -19.93 -24.90 2.05
CA PRO A 76 -21.20 -24.19 2.24
C PRO A 76 -22.26 -25.01 2.99
N ALA A 77 -22.14 -26.34 3.03
CA ALA A 77 -23.12 -27.20 3.72
C ALA A 77 -22.91 -27.19 5.24
N THR A 78 -21.66 -27.11 5.69
CA THR A 78 -21.31 -27.09 7.12
C THR A 78 -20.90 -25.72 7.64
N GLY A 79 -20.64 -24.76 6.75
CA GLY A 79 -20.07 -23.46 7.08
C GLY A 79 -18.59 -23.51 7.47
N LYS A 80 -17.93 -24.66 7.38
CA LYS A 80 -16.54 -24.84 7.80
C LYS A 80 -15.58 -24.12 6.84
N LYS A 81 -14.66 -23.33 7.41
CA LYS A 81 -13.52 -22.73 6.70
C LYS A 81 -12.24 -23.46 7.07
N THR A 82 -11.39 -23.77 6.10
CA THR A 82 -10.08 -24.40 6.33
C THR A 82 -9.04 -23.69 5.49
N LEU A 83 -7.99 -23.17 6.15
CA LEU A 83 -6.87 -22.55 5.46
C LEU A 83 -6.08 -23.62 4.72
N ILE A 84 -5.81 -23.40 3.43
CA ILE A 84 -5.05 -24.33 2.59
C ILE A 84 -3.58 -23.92 2.59
N PHE A 85 -3.29 -22.67 2.24
CA PHE A 85 -1.95 -22.07 2.27
C PHE A 85 -2.05 -20.53 2.22
N SER A 86 -0.93 -19.86 2.45
CA SER A 86 -0.77 -18.41 2.29
C SER A 86 0.34 -18.10 1.28
N GLN A 87 0.26 -16.93 0.64
CA GLN A 87 1.31 -16.38 -0.22
C GLN A 87 1.59 -14.94 0.18
N SER A 88 2.81 -14.67 0.62
CA SER A 88 3.26 -13.34 1.09
C SER A 88 3.92 -12.49 -0.01
N THR A 89 3.98 -13.00 -1.25
CA THR A 89 4.77 -12.40 -2.34
C THR A 89 3.95 -12.05 -3.59
N VAL A 90 2.61 -12.04 -3.47
CA VAL A 90 1.72 -11.82 -4.61
C VAL A 90 1.04 -10.46 -4.63
N ILE A 91 1.00 -9.75 -3.49
CA ILE A 91 0.45 -8.41 -3.36
C ILE A 91 1.54 -7.36 -3.54
N GLY A 92 1.19 -6.16 -4.01
CA GLY A 92 2.12 -5.03 -4.18
C GLY A 92 3.25 -5.28 -5.17
N GLN A 93 2.94 -5.86 -6.34
CA GLN A 93 3.92 -6.18 -7.38
C GLN A 93 3.98 -5.09 -8.44
N PHE A 94 5.17 -4.82 -8.98
CA PHE A 94 5.41 -3.91 -10.11
C PHE A 94 4.75 -2.53 -9.96
N ILE A 95 4.86 -1.91 -8.79
CA ILE A 95 4.35 -0.56 -8.55
C ILE A 95 5.05 0.37 -9.56
N SER A 96 4.25 1.05 -10.39
CA SER A 96 4.74 1.66 -11.61
C SER A 96 4.29 3.12 -11.72
N THR A 97 5.18 3.96 -12.24
CA THR A 97 4.85 5.34 -12.63
C THR A 97 5.43 5.67 -14.00
N LYS A 98 4.93 6.72 -14.64
CA LYS A 98 5.42 7.20 -15.92
C LYS A 98 6.79 7.87 -15.73
N ALA A 99 7.73 7.58 -16.62
CA ALA A 99 9.02 8.26 -16.63
C ALA A 99 8.89 9.77 -16.93
N VAL A 100 9.82 10.55 -16.37
CA VAL A 100 9.91 11.99 -16.65
C VAL A 100 10.26 12.21 -18.13
N GLY A 101 9.41 12.95 -18.83
CA GLY A 101 9.64 13.36 -20.22
C GLY A 101 9.48 12.26 -21.29
N ARG A 102 9.08 11.04 -20.94
CA ARG A 102 8.92 9.91 -21.88
C ARG A 102 7.85 8.93 -21.41
N ASP A 103 7.41 8.01 -22.27
CA ASP A 103 6.29 7.09 -21.96
C ASP A 103 6.75 5.75 -21.38
N ASP A 104 8.04 5.59 -21.11
CA ASP A 104 8.58 4.42 -20.44
C ASP A 104 8.03 4.24 -19.02
N ARG A 105 7.89 2.97 -18.62
CA ARG A 105 7.53 2.57 -17.25
C ARG A 105 8.75 2.72 -16.32
N VAL A 106 8.55 3.36 -15.17
CA VAL A 106 9.48 3.34 -14.04
C VAL A 106 8.90 2.46 -12.95
N ASP A 107 9.64 1.43 -12.55
CA ASP A 107 9.28 0.56 -11.43
C ASP A 107 9.78 1.18 -10.13
N VAL A 108 8.86 1.46 -9.21
CA VAL A 108 9.10 2.08 -7.90
C VAL A 108 8.77 1.12 -6.75
N THR A 109 8.64 -0.18 -7.02
CA THR A 109 8.29 -1.19 -5.99
C THR A 109 9.24 -1.14 -4.79
N LYS A 110 10.53 -0.96 -5.04
CA LYS A 110 11.58 -0.85 -4.01
C LYS A 110 11.48 0.41 -3.14
N ASP A 111 10.68 1.38 -3.56
CA ASP A 111 10.44 2.59 -2.79
C ASP A 111 9.29 2.42 -1.79
N TYR A 112 8.47 1.38 -1.94
CA TYR A 112 7.32 1.07 -1.08
C TYR A 112 7.54 -0.11 -0.14
N LYS A 113 8.47 -1.02 -0.46
CA LYS A 113 8.79 -2.17 0.38
C LYS A 113 10.19 -2.72 0.10
N TYR A 114 10.69 -3.51 1.05
CA TYR A 114 11.92 -4.26 0.92
C TYR A 114 11.74 -5.50 0.03
N GLU A 115 12.84 -6.10 -0.42
CA GLU A 115 12.79 -7.30 -1.26
C GLU A 115 12.17 -8.48 -0.50
N GLU A 116 11.21 -9.14 -1.15
CA GLU A 116 10.50 -10.30 -0.60
C GLU A 116 11.38 -11.56 -0.61
N GLY A 117 11.22 -12.44 0.38
CA GLY A 117 11.84 -13.78 0.39
C GLY A 117 13.21 -13.89 1.09
N LYS A 118 13.40 -13.22 2.23
CA LYS A 118 14.44 -13.58 3.20
C LYS A 118 13.89 -14.47 4.31
#